data_AF-A0A3D4FRA8-F1
#
_entry.id   AF-A0A3D4FRA8-F1
#
_cell.length_a   1.000
_cell.length_b   1.000
_cell.length_c   1.000
_cell.angle_alpha   90.00
_cell.angle_beta   90.00
_cell.angle_gamma   90.00
#
_symmetry.space_group_name_H-M   'P 1'
#
loop_
_entity.id
_entity.type
_entity.pdbx_description
1 polymer ?
#
loop_
_entity_poly.entity_id
_entity_poly.type
_entity_poly.pdbx_seq_one_letter_code
_entity_poly.pdbx_strand_id
1 'polypeptide(L)'
;MSQLLRRTLQVLLPLVVLAGAAGAAYVMYLNRPPVETQAPVVEPPGVRVQRVSYETTTLSISSQGTVQPRTSSQLVPEISGPVVEVARSFAVGGFFEAGDVLLRIDPYDYQQAVIAGQAQLAQAELRLAQEEAEAEVARREWNELGRGTANALTLRQPQVDDARAAVAAAEAALDRADRDLERAEIKAPYAGRVQSKDV
;
A
#
# COMPACT_ATOMS: atom_id res chain seq x y z
N MET A 1 37.25 126.41 -24.35
CA MET A 1 38.68 126.09 -24.65
C MET A 1 39.02 124.80 -23.94
N SER A 2 39.36 123.68 -24.55
CA SER A 2 39.52 123.27 -25.95
C SER A 2 39.79 121.77 -25.88
N GLN A 3 39.33 121.03 -26.88
CA GLN A 3 39.15 119.58 -26.96
C GLN A 3 40.42 118.69 -26.86
N LEU A 4 41.51 119.21 -26.28
CA LEU A 4 42.83 118.55 -26.13
C LEU A 4 42.96 117.75 -24.82
N LEU A 5 42.39 118.22 -23.70
CA LEU A 5 42.59 117.61 -22.37
C LEU A 5 41.81 116.29 -22.17
N ARG A 6 40.65 116.13 -22.83
CA ARG A 6 39.89 114.85 -22.83
C ARG A 6 40.56 113.77 -23.68
N ARG A 7 41.30 114.16 -24.72
CA ARG A 7 41.91 113.25 -25.70
C ARG A 7 43.20 112.61 -25.16
N THR A 8 43.99 113.36 -24.39
CA THR A 8 45.18 112.82 -23.71
C THR A 8 44.81 111.87 -22.57
N LEU A 9 43.77 112.18 -21.79
CA LEU A 9 43.30 111.31 -20.70
C LEU A 9 42.70 109.99 -21.20
N GLN A 10 42.03 109.98 -22.37
CA GLN A 10 41.47 108.76 -22.98
C GLN A 10 42.53 107.81 -23.57
N VAL A 11 43.73 108.29 -23.90
CA VAL A 11 44.82 107.45 -24.46
C VAL A 11 45.78 106.98 -23.37
N LEU A 12 46.00 107.78 -22.32
CA LEU A 12 46.98 107.49 -21.29
C LEU A 12 46.49 106.43 -20.27
N LEU A 13 45.19 106.40 -19.99
CA LEU A 13 44.55 105.45 -19.07
C LEU A 13 44.64 103.98 -19.54
N PRO A 14 44.29 103.62 -20.80
CA PRO A 14 44.46 102.24 -21.27
C PRO A 14 45.91 101.80 -21.36
N LEU A 15 46.85 102.72 -21.60
CA LEU A 15 48.27 102.40 -21.73
C LEU A 15 48.92 102.08 -20.38
N VAL A 16 48.51 102.76 -19.31
CA VAL A 16 48.91 102.44 -17.93
C VAL A 16 48.29 101.12 -17.47
N VAL A 17 47.05 100.82 -17.85
CA VAL A 17 46.41 99.53 -17.54
C VAL A 17 47.11 98.38 -18.27
N LEU A 18 47.49 98.57 -19.53
CA LEU A 18 48.27 97.59 -20.31
C LEU A 18 49.68 97.38 -19.73
N ALA A 19 50.37 98.45 -19.34
CA ALA A 19 51.68 98.34 -18.71
C ALA A 19 51.60 97.68 -17.33
N GLY A 20 50.57 97.99 -16.53
CA GLY A 20 50.31 97.34 -15.25
C GLY A 20 49.96 95.85 -15.40
N ALA A 21 49.16 95.50 -16.41
CA ALA A 21 48.83 94.11 -16.72
C ALA A 21 50.05 93.33 -17.21
N ALA A 22 50.87 93.93 -18.08
CA ALA A 22 52.11 93.32 -18.56
C ALA A 22 53.13 93.12 -17.42
N GLY A 23 53.26 94.11 -16.52
CA GLY A 23 54.11 94.00 -15.34
C GLY A 23 53.64 92.90 -14.38
N ALA A 24 52.33 92.83 -14.12
CA ALA A 24 51.75 91.77 -13.27
C ALA A 24 51.92 90.37 -13.89
N ALA A 25 51.73 90.23 -15.21
CA ALA A 25 51.94 88.97 -15.92
C ALA A 25 53.41 88.53 -15.88
N TYR A 26 54.35 89.48 -15.98
CA TYR A 26 55.78 89.20 -15.91
C TYR A 26 56.18 88.70 -14.51
N VAL A 27 55.66 89.30 -13.44
CA VAL A 27 55.92 88.86 -12.06
C VAL A 27 55.32 87.47 -11.79
N MET A 28 54.15 87.15 -12.34
CA MET A 28 53.58 85.81 -12.21
C MET A 28 54.38 84.74 -12.97
N TYR A 29 55.04 85.12 -14.06
CA TYR A 29 55.86 84.18 -14.82
C TYR A 29 57.17 83.83 -14.09
N LEU A 30 57.86 84.82 -13.49
CA LEU A 30 59.12 84.56 -12.78
C LEU A 30 58.93 83.79 -11.46
N ASN A 31 57.78 83.89 -10.81
CA ASN A 31 57.51 83.23 -9.53
C ASN A 31 56.73 81.92 -9.65
N ARG A 32 56.86 81.17 -10.76
CA ARG A 32 56.20 79.87 -10.89
C ARG A 32 56.94 78.80 -10.07
N PRO A 33 56.35 78.23 -9.01
CA PRO A 33 56.98 77.14 -8.28
C PRO A 33 57.02 75.86 -9.14
N PRO A 34 58.09 75.03 -9.02
CA PRO A 34 58.16 73.74 -9.71
C PRO A 34 57.12 72.77 -9.14
N VAL A 35 56.43 72.06 -10.03
CA VAL A 35 55.35 71.13 -9.68
C VAL A 35 55.95 69.77 -9.34
N GLU A 36 55.87 69.38 -8.08
CA GLU A 36 56.29 68.06 -7.60
C GLU A 36 55.16 67.05 -7.87
N THR A 37 55.43 66.06 -8.73
CA THR A 37 54.42 65.07 -9.12
C THR A 37 54.51 63.86 -8.19
N GLN A 38 53.55 63.70 -7.27
CA GLN A 38 53.45 62.48 -6.44
C GLN A 38 52.84 61.33 -7.25
N ALA A 39 53.41 60.13 -7.12
CA ALA A 39 52.86 58.94 -7.75
C ALA A 39 51.52 58.56 -7.08
N PRO A 40 50.46 58.26 -7.86
CA PRO A 40 49.15 57.94 -7.30
C PRO A 40 49.19 56.61 -6.53
N VAL A 41 48.74 56.63 -5.27
CA VAL A 41 48.49 55.42 -4.48
C VAL A 41 47.19 54.80 -4.97
N VAL A 42 47.28 53.61 -5.59
CA VAL A 42 46.11 52.85 -6.03
C VAL A 42 45.62 52.02 -4.86
N GLU A 43 44.56 52.46 -4.18
CA GLU A 43 43.87 51.62 -3.20
C GLU A 43 43.09 50.52 -3.91
N PRO A 44 43.22 49.25 -3.50
CA PRO A 44 42.49 48.17 -4.13
C PRO A 44 40.98 48.38 -3.97
N PRO A 45 40.17 48.06 -5.00
CA PRO A 45 38.74 48.30 -4.96
C PRO A 45 38.12 47.49 -3.83
N GLY A 46 37.33 48.16 -2.98
CA GLY A 46 36.57 47.49 -1.93
C GLY A 46 35.55 46.53 -2.54
N VAL A 47 35.69 45.24 -2.24
CA VAL A 47 34.73 44.21 -2.66
C VAL A 47 33.83 43.80 -1.51
N ARG A 48 32.56 43.54 -1.82
CA ARG A 48 31.59 43.04 -0.85
C ARG A 48 31.66 41.52 -0.80
N VAL A 49 31.91 40.97 0.39
CA VAL A 49 31.91 39.53 0.62
C VAL A 49 30.78 39.16 1.59
N GLN A 50 30.21 37.97 1.41
CA GLN A 50 29.26 37.38 2.34
C GLN A 50 29.70 35.97 2.69
N ARG A 51 29.82 35.69 3.98
CA ARG A 51 30.19 34.37 4.48
C ARG A 51 28.92 33.51 4.51
N VAL A 52 28.93 32.40 3.76
CA VAL A 52 27.82 31.46 3.69
C VAL A 52 28.04 30.36 4.73
N SER A 53 27.00 30.03 5.49
CA SER A 53 26.98 28.88 6.41
C SER A 53 26.11 27.79 5.79
N TYR A 54 26.62 26.57 5.76
CA TYR A 54 25.86 25.42 5.27
C TYR A 54 25.01 24.88 6.41
N GLU A 55 23.71 24.87 6.22
CA GLU A 55 22.77 24.19 7.12
C GLU A 55 22.10 23.05 6.37
N THR A 56 21.89 21.93 7.06
CA THR A 56 21.19 20.79 6.48
C THR A 56 19.70 21.11 6.50
N THR A 57 19.13 21.38 5.34
CA THR A 57 17.69 21.62 5.19
C THR A 57 16.98 20.36 4.70
N THR A 58 15.88 20.00 5.34
CA THR A 58 14.99 18.94 4.85
C THR A 58 14.06 19.52 3.80
N LEU A 59 14.16 19.04 2.56
CA LEU A 59 13.27 19.43 1.48
C LEU A 59 12.02 18.52 1.50
N SER A 60 10.90 19.05 1.98
CA SER A 60 9.62 18.34 1.95
C SER A 60 8.93 18.55 0.60
N ILE A 61 8.90 17.51 -0.23
CA ILE A 61 8.20 17.53 -1.52
C ILE A 61 6.79 16.96 -1.31
N SER A 62 5.76 17.80 -1.51
CA SER A 62 4.36 17.35 -1.50
C SER A 62 3.97 16.88 -2.89
N SER A 63 3.47 15.65 -3.00
CA SER A 63 2.92 15.08 -4.24
C SER A 63 1.60 14.39 -3.94
N GLN A 64 0.82 14.13 -4.98
CA GLN A 64 -0.45 13.41 -4.88
C GLN A 64 -0.31 12.00 -5.47
N GLY A 65 -1.07 11.06 -4.93
CA GLY A 65 -1.13 9.69 -5.41
C GLY A 65 -2.45 9.05 -5.03
N THR A 66 -2.79 7.95 -5.71
CA THR A 66 -4.00 7.18 -5.42
C THR A 66 -3.67 6.05 -4.46
N VAL A 67 -4.48 5.90 -3.40
CA VAL A 67 -4.40 4.76 -2.50
C VAL A 67 -5.30 3.63 -2.99
N GLN A 68 -4.82 2.41 -2.89
CA GLN A 68 -5.58 1.21 -3.23
C GLN A 68 -5.64 0.26 -2.03
N PRO A 69 -6.72 -0.54 -1.89
CA PRO A 69 -6.79 -1.57 -0.87
C PRO A 69 -5.62 -2.54 -1.02
N ARG A 70 -4.99 -2.90 0.11
CA ARG A 70 -3.94 -3.92 0.12
C ARG A 70 -4.47 -5.29 -0.31
N THR A 71 -5.71 -5.61 0.08
CA THR A 71 -6.40 -6.86 -0.26
C THR A 71 -7.84 -6.52 -0.65
N SER A 72 -8.31 -7.09 -1.77
CA SER A 72 -9.71 -7.04 -2.19
C SER A 72 -10.12 -8.44 -2.64
N SER A 73 -11.28 -8.91 -2.22
CA SER A 73 -11.80 -10.22 -2.59
C SER A 73 -13.32 -10.16 -2.66
N GLN A 74 -13.88 -10.92 -3.59
CA GLN A 74 -15.32 -11.07 -3.73
C GLN A 74 -15.74 -12.34 -2.98
N LEU A 75 -16.69 -12.20 -2.06
CA LEU A 75 -17.24 -13.32 -1.31
C LEU A 75 -18.49 -13.82 -2.03
N VAL A 76 -18.45 -15.06 -2.50
CA VAL A 76 -19.55 -15.70 -3.22
C VAL A 76 -19.96 -16.96 -2.44
N PRO A 77 -21.27 -17.19 -2.20
CA PRO A 77 -21.72 -18.42 -1.57
C PRO A 77 -21.30 -19.66 -2.38
N GLU A 78 -20.79 -20.69 -1.71
CA GLU A 78 -20.48 -21.98 -2.34
C GLU A 78 -21.72 -22.85 -2.53
N ILE A 79 -22.82 -22.52 -1.84
CA ILE A 79 -24.08 -23.28 -1.83
C ILE A 79 -25.27 -22.35 -2.13
N SER A 80 -26.37 -22.95 -2.57
CA SER A 80 -27.58 -22.23 -2.97
C SER A 80 -28.67 -22.34 -1.92
N GLY A 81 -29.30 -21.22 -1.56
CA GLY A 81 -30.48 -21.23 -0.70
C GLY A 81 -30.97 -19.82 -0.37
N PRO A 82 -32.15 -19.69 0.26
CA PRO A 82 -32.65 -18.39 0.70
C PRO A 82 -31.81 -17.85 1.85
N VAL A 83 -31.54 -16.54 1.81
CA VAL A 83 -30.84 -15.83 2.89
C VAL A 83 -31.81 -15.58 4.04
N VAL A 84 -31.51 -16.10 5.23
CA VAL A 84 -32.35 -15.95 6.42
C VAL A 84 -31.85 -14.85 7.35
N GLU A 85 -30.56 -14.53 7.29
CA GLU A 85 -29.97 -13.51 8.15
C GLU A 85 -28.82 -12.79 7.45
N VAL A 86 -28.74 -11.48 7.67
CA VAL A 86 -27.65 -10.62 7.22
C VAL A 86 -27.11 -9.86 8.43
N ALA A 87 -25.81 -10.01 8.70
CA ALA A 87 -25.18 -9.35 9.83
C ALA A 87 -25.19 -7.83 9.66
N ARG A 88 -25.31 -7.10 10.78
CA ARG A 88 -25.28 -5.62 10.76
C ARG A 88 -23.92 -5.06 10.32
N SER A 89 -22.84 -5.79 10.60
CA SER A 89 -21.48 -5.48 10.12
C SER A 89 -21.37 -5.61 8.60
N PHE A 90 -22.23 -6.41 7.96
CA PHE A 90 -22.32 -6.57 6.51
C PHE A 90 -23.18 -5.47 5.85
N ALA A 91 -22.84 -4.22 6.17
CA ALA A 91 -23.36 -3.02 5.53
C ALA A 91 -22.23 -2.33 4.75
N VAL A 92 -22.54 -1.61 3.67
CA VAL A 92 -21.53 -0.87 2.90
C VAL A 92 -20.79 0.11 3.81
N GLY A 93 -19.45 0.03 3.82
CA GLY A 93 -18.58 0.77 4.74
C GLY A 93 -18.44 0.17 6.14
N GLY A 94 -19.24 -0.86 6.47
CA GLY A 94 -19.16 -1.63 7.70
C GLY A 94 -17.83 -2.38 7.83
N PHE A 95 -17.35 -2.48 9.06
CA PHE A 95 -16.14 -3.23 9.41
C PHE A 95 -16.51 -4.57 10.04
N PHE A 96 -15.70 -5.58 9.77
CA PHE A 96 -15.82 -6.93 10.32
C PHE A 96 -14.44 -7.50 10.63
N GLU A 97 -14.39 -8.42 11.57
CA GLU A 97 -13.18 -9.17 11.91
C GLU A 97 -13.12 -10.50 11.17
N ALA A 98 -11.96 -11.16 11.23
CA ALA A 98 -11.82 -12.49 10.66
C ALA A 98 -12.67 -13.50 11.47
N GLY A 99 -13.44 -14.33 10.77
CA GLY A 99 -14.34 -15.32 11.38
C GLY A 99 -15.76 -14.83 11.64
N ASP A 100 -16.04 -13.53 11.51
CA ASP A 100 -17.39 -13.00 11.65
C ASP A 100 -18.34 -13.59 10.61
N VAL A 101 -19.53 -14.04 11.04
CA VAL A 101 -20.59 -14.46 10.13
C VAL A 101 -21.21 -13.21 9.50
N LEU A 102 -21.12 -13.10 8.19
CA LEU A 102 -21.62 -11.96 7.42
C LEU A 102 -23.05 -12.20 6.92
N LEU A 103 -23.35 -13.44 6.55
CA LEU A 103 -24.62 -13.84 5.97
C LEU A 103 -24.90 -15.31 6.32
N ARG A 104 -26.17 -15.65 6.55
CA ARG A 104 -26.62 -17.01 6.79
C ARG A 104 -27.67 -17.42 5.78
N ILE A 105 -27.43 -18.56 5.13
CA ILE A 105 -28.37 -19.26 4.26
C ILE A 105 -29.21 -20.20 5.14
N ASP A 106 -30.46 -20.44 4.76
CA ASP A 106 -31.32 -21.41 5.45
C ASP A 106 -30.63 -22.78 5.54
N PRO A 107 -30.29 -23.25 6.76
CA PRO A 107 -29.56 -24.49 6.93
C PRO A 107 -30.46 -25.73 6.89
N TYR A 108 -31.80 -25.57 6.84
CA TYR A 108 -32.73 -26.67 7.09
C TYR A 108 -32.48 -27.89 6.19
N ASP A 109 -32.40 -27.70 4.87
CA ASP A 109 -32.18 -28.80 3.92
C ASP A 109 -30.81 -29.46 4.11
N TYR A 110 -29.79 -28.67 4.46
CA TYR A 110 -28.44 -29.17 4.74
C TYR A 110 -28.38 -29.96 6.05
N GLN A 111 -29.10 -29.54 7.09
CA GLN A 111 -29.24 -30.30 8.33
C GLN A 111 -29.94 -31.64 8.08
N GLN A 112 -30.98 -31.67 7.24
CA GLN A 112 -31.63 -32.93 6.86
C GLN A 112 -30.68 -33.84 6.07
N ALA A 113 -29.84 -33.29 5.21
CA ALA A 113 -28.83 -34.05 4.48
C ALA A 113 -27.79 -34.70 5.43
N VAL A 114 -27.35 -33.98 6.47
CA VAL A 114 -26.46 -34.53 7.51
C VAL A 114 -27.13 -35.68 8.24
N ILE A 115 -28.38 -35.52 8.68
CA ILE A 115 -29.13 -36.59 9.37
C ILE A 115 -29.29 -37.82 8.47
N ALA A 116 -29.59 -37.62 7.18
CA ALA A 116 -29.67 -38.71 6.22
C ALA A 116 -28.33 -39.41 6.02
N GLY A 117 -27.22 -38.65 5.94
CA GLY A 117 -25.86 -39.19 5.85
C GLY A 117 -25.47 -40.02 7.08
N GLN A 118 -25.81 -39.55 8.28
CA GLN A 118 -25.58 -40.28 9.54
C GLN A 118 -26.34 -41.62 9.55
N ALA A 119 -27.59 -41.63 9.08
CA ALA A 119 -28.38 -42.86 8.98
C ALA A 119 -27.78 -43.85 7.96
N GLN A 120 -27.28 -43.35 6.83
CA GLN A 120 -26.61 -44.18 5.82
C GLN A 120 -25.31 -44.78 6.35
N LEU A 121 -24.50 -44.00 7.08
CA LEU A 121 -23.28 -44.48 7.73
C LEU A 121 -23.61 -45.59 8.73
N ALA A 122 -24.56 -45.37 9.63
CA ALA A 122 -24.98 -46.37 10.61
C ALA A 122 -25.47 -47.67 9.94
N GLN A 123 -26.17 -47.57 8.81
CA GLN A 123 -26.59 -48.73 8.03
C GLN A 123 -25.41 -49.49 7.40
N ALA A 124 -24.42 -48.76 6.88
CA ALA A 124 -23.22 -49.36 6.30
C ALA A 124 -22.35 -50.03 7.37
N GLU A 125 -22.19 -49.40 8.53
CA GLU A 125 -21.46 -49.96 9.69
C GLU A 125 -22.12 -51.24 10.19
N LEU A 126 -23.45 -51.26 10.30
CA LEU A 126 -24.20 -52.45 10.66
C LEU A 126 -23.93 -53.60 9.68
N ARG A 127 -23.94 -53.31 8.37
CA ARG A 127 -23.65 -54.31 7.34
C ARG A 127 -22.23 -54.85 7.44
N LEU A 128 -21.24 -53.98 7.67
CA LEU A 128 -19.86 -54.39 7.89
C LEU A 128 -19.76 -55.32 9.10
N ALA A 129 -20.37 -54.95 10.23
CA ALA A 129 -20.37 -55.78 11.43
C ALA A 129 -21.03 -57.16 11.20
N GLN A 130 -22.09 -57.22 10.39
CA GLN A 130 -22.72 -58.48 10.00
C GLN A 130 -21.78 -59.36 9.15
N GLU A 131 -21.18 -58.79 8.11
CA GLU A 131 -20.25 -59.53 7.24
C GLU A 131 -18.99 -59.98 7.99
N GLU A 132 -18.46 -59.17 8.91
CA GLU A 132 -17.33 -59.56 9.77
C GLU A 132 -17.70 -60.72 10.70
N ALA A 133 -18.90 -60.70 11.29
CA ALA A 133 -19.38 -61.79 12.11
C ALA A 133 -19.57 -63.09 11.30
N GLU A 134 -20.13 -63.00 10.09
CA GLU A 134 -20.29 -64.15 9.19
C GLU A 134 -18.94 -64.69 8.70
N ALA A 135 -17.97 -63.82 8.40
CA ALA A 135 -16.62 -64.20 8.03
C ALA A 135 -15.90 -64.94 9.18
N GLU A 136 -16.11 -64.51 10.44
CA GLU A 136 -15.55 -65.19 11.60
C GLU A 136 -16.17 -66.58 11.81
N VAL A 137 -17.49 -66.73 11.61
CA VAL A 137 -18.14 -68.04 11.63
C VAL A 137 -17.58 -68.94 10.53
N ALA A 138 -17.51 -68.46 9.29
CA ALA A 138 -16.96 -69.21 8.16
C ALA A 138 -15.51 -69.65 8.40
N ARG A 139 -14.69 -68.79 9.02
CA ARG A 139 -13.30 -69.10 9.39
C ARG A 139 -13.21 -70.19 10.45
N ARG A 140 -14.06 -70.16 11.48
CA ARG A 140 -14.11 -71.21 12.50
C ARG A 140 -14.55 -72.55 11.91
N GLU A 141 -15.64 -72.56 11.15
CA GLU A 141 -16.14 -73.77 10.50
C GLU A 141 -15.10 -74.40 9.56
N TRP A 142 -14.38 -73.57 8.79
CA TRP A 142 -13.30 -74.06 7.93
C TRP A 142 -12.16 -74.72 8.73
N ASN A 143 -11.75 -74.11 9.83
CA ASN A 143 -10.69 -74.63 10.69
C ASN A 143 -11.09 -75.98 11.31
N GLU A 144 -12.35 -76.16 11.72
CA GLU A 144 -12.87 -77.42 12.26
C GLU A 144 -12.92 -78.54 11.20
N LEU A 145 -13.20 -78.19 9.93
CA LEU A 145 -13.24 -79.16 8.84
C LEU A 145 -11.85 -79.70 8.45
N GLY A 146 -10.75 -79.02 8.83
CA GLY A 146 -9.37 -79.47 8.60
C GLY A 146 -8.98 -79.62 7.12
N ARG A 147 -9.70 -78.97 6.20
CA ARG A 147 -9.54 -79.15 4.74
C ARG A 147 -8.54 -78.17 4.12
N GLY A 148 -7.25 -78.30 4.40
CA GLY A 148 -6.20 -77.58 3.66
C GLY A 148 -6.35 -76.04 3.61
N THR A 149 -5.80 -75.40 2.57
CA THR A 149 -5.79 -73.93 2.42
C THR A 149 -7.16 -73.40 1.98
N ALA A 150 -7.77 -72.53 2.78
CA ALA A 150 -9.00 -71.82 2.41
C ALA A 150 -8.77 -70.85 1.24
N ASN A 151 -9.76 -70.72 0.36
CA ASN A 151 -9.83 -69.64 -0.62
C ASN A 151 -10.45 -68.38 0.03
N ALA A 152 -10.05 -67.19 -0.41
CA ALA A 152 -10.53 -65.90 0.10
C ALA A 152 -12.06 -65.77 0.05
N LEU A 153 -12.70 -66.32 -1.00
CA LEU A 153 -14.15 -66.35 -1.12
C LEU A 153 -14.82 -67.25 -0.07
N THR A 154 -14.17 -68.35 0.33
CA THR A 154 -14.67 -69.26 1.38
C THR A 154 -14.65 -68.59 2.75
N LEU A 155 -13.69 -67.70 2.99
CA LEU A 155 -13.58 -66.90 4.22
C LEU A 155 -14.36 -65.58 4.17
N ARG A 156 -15.16 -65.38 3.11
CA ARG A 156 -15.93 -64.15 2.87
C ARG A 156 -15.11 -62.86 2.85
N GLN A 157 -13.81 -62.93 2.57
CA GLN A 157 -12.93 -61.76 2.58
C GLN A 157 -13.40 -60.67 1.59
N PRO A 158 -13.79 -60.99 0.34
CA PRO A 158 -14.31 -59.97 -0.59
C PRO A 158 -15.59 -59.28 -0.10
N GLN A 159 -16.47 -59.99 0.62
CA GLN A 159 -17.71 -59.44 1.15
C GLN A 159 -17.44 -58.44 2.28
N VAL A 160 -16.50 -58.76 3.17
CA VAL A 160 -16.04 -57.83 4.22
C VAL A 160 -15.39 -56.61 3.59
N ASP A 161 -14.55 -56.78 2.57
CA ASP A 161 -13.88 -55.67 1.91
C ASP A 161 -14.87 -54.76 1.15
N ASP A 162 -15.91 -55.33 0.54
CA ASP A 162 -17.02 -54.59 -0.08
C ASP A 162 -17.82 -53.79 0.96
N ALA A 163 -18.18 -54.41 2.08
CA ALA A 163 -18.88 -53.73 3.16
C ALA A 163 -18.03 -52.62 3.80
N ARG A 164 -16.71 -52.82 3.92
CA ARG A 164 -15.78 -51.79 4.39
C ARG A 164 -15.68 -50.63 3.41
N ALA A 165 -15.65 -50.91 2.11
CA ALA A 165 -15.70 -49.87 1.08
C ALA A 165 -17.03 -49.08 1.13
N ALA A 166 -18.14 -49.74 1.43
CA ALA A 166 -19.44 -49.09 1.61
C ALA A 166 -19.47 -48.15 2.82
N VAL A 167 -18.85 -48.53 3.94
CA VAL A 167 -18.67 -47.64 5.11
C VAL A 167 -17.86 -46.40 4.71
N ALA A 168 -16.70 -46.58 4.09
CA ALA A 168 -15.86 -45.45 3.66
C ALA A 168 -16.59 -44.51 2.68
N ALA A 169 -17.43 -45.05 1.79
CA ALA A 169 -18.26 -44.25 0.90
C ALA A 169 -19.34 -43.46 1.66
N ALA A 170 -19.99 -44.06 2.66
CA ALA A 170 -20.99 -43.41 3.49
C ALA A 170 -20.38 -42.32 4.39
N GLU A 171 -19.20 -42.55 4.97
CA GLU A 171 -18.44 -41.54 5.71
C GLU A 171 -18.13 -40.32 4.83
N ALA A 172 -17.66 -40.54 3.61
CA ALA A 172 -17.36 -39.46 2.67
C ALA A 172 -18.62 -38.68 2.26
N ALA A 173 -19.77 -39.35 2.16
CA ALA A 173 -21.04 -38.69 1.89
C ALA A 173 -21.51 -37.83 3.07
N LEU A 174 -21.32 -38.31 4.31
CA LEU A 174 -21.60 -37.54 5.52
C LEU A 174 -20.70 -36.32 5.64
N ASP A 175 -19.38 -36.47 5.47
CA ASP A 175 -18.43 -35.34 5.49
C ASP A 175 -18.78 -34.25 4.47
N ARG A 176 -19.25 -34.66 3.29
CA ARG A 176 -19.75 -33.70 2.29
C ARG A 176 -20.96 -32.92 2.78
N ALA A 177 -21.94 -33.60 3.38
CA ALA A 177 -23.14 -32.97 3.92
C ALA A 177 -22.80 -32.02 5.08
N ASP A 178 -21.87 -32.40 5.95
CA ASP A 178 -21.40 -31.57 7.05
C ASP A 178 -20.70 -30.29 6.56
N ARG A 179 -19.86 -30.40 5.53
CA ARG A 179 -19.22 -29.22 4.91
C ARG A 179 -20.22 -28.32 4.21
N ASP A 180 -21.22 -28.88 3.55
CA ASP A 180 -22.29 -28.09 2.93
C ASP A 180 -23.13 -27.37 4.00
N LEU A 181 -23.35 -27.98 5.17
CA LEU A 181 -23.98 -27.32 6.32
C LEU A 181 -23.10 -26.20 6.90
N GLU A 182 -21.79 -26.40 7.03
CA GLU A 182 -20.87 -25.37 7.50
C GLU A 182 -20.86 -24.15 6.56
N ARG A 183 -20.92 -24.39 5.24
CA ARG A 183 -21.00 -23.35 4.21
C ARG A 183 -22.29 -22.53 4.22
N ALA A 184 -23.32 -22.97 4.96
CA ALA A 184 -24.53 -22.17 5.15
C ALA A 184 -24.26 -20.90 5.96
N GLU A 185 -23.17 -20.87 6.73
CA GLU A 185 -22.66 -19.67 7.40
C GLU A 185 -21.49 -19.06 6.60
N ILE A 186 -21.75 -17.93 5.96
CA ILE A 186 -20.71 -17.23 5.19
C ILE A 186 -19.87 -16.38 6.15
N LYS A 187 -18.64 -16.84 6.43
CA LYS A 187 -17.69 -16.21 7.36
C LYS A 187 -16.65 -15.36 6.64
N ALA A 188 -16.20 -14.29 7.30
CA ALA A 188 -15.15 -13.43 6.80
C ALA A 188 -13.77 -14.11 6.87
N PRO A 189 -13.01 -14.24 5.76
CA PRO A 189 -11.70 -14.88 5.77
C PRO A 189 -10.60 -14.02 6.42
N TYR A 190 -10.81 -12.71 6.51
CA TYR A 190 -9.88 -11.75 7.10
C TYR A 190 -10.65 -10.50 7.56
N ALA A 191 -10.04 -9.68 8.43
CA ALA A 191 -10.64 -8.42 8.86
C ALA A 191 -10.63 -7.37 7.73
N GLY A 192 -11.72 -6.63 7.55
CA GLY A 192 -11.86 -5.72 6.43
C GLY A 192 -13.09 -4.81 6.49
N ARG A 193 -13.34 -4.12 5.39
CA ARG A 193 -14.57 -3.33 5.20
C ARG A 193 -15.31 -3.76 3.95
N VAL A 194 -16.63 -3.70 4.02
CA VAL A 194 -17.51 -3.97 2.87
C VAL A 194 -17.43 -2.79 1.90
N GLN A 195 -16.96 -3.05 0.68
CA GLN A 195 -16.92 -2.05 -0.38
C GLN A 195 -18.27 -1.89 -1.10
N SER A 196 -18.87 -3.03 -1.48
CA SER A 196 -20.18 -3.11 -2.12
C SER A 196 -20.89 -4.35 -1.60
N LYS A 197 -22.23 -4.36 -1.73
CA LYS A 197 -23.07 -5.48 -1.32
C LYS A 197 -24.16 -5.69 -2.37
N ASP A 198 -24.17 -6.88 -2.97
CA ASP A 198 -25.21 -7.35 -3.87
C ASP A 198 -25.73 -8.68 -3.29
N VAL A 199 -26.97 -8.67 -2.79
CA VAL A 199 -27.65 -9.81 -2.13
C VAL A 199 -29.04 -9.94 -2.70
#